data_AF-W7AT58-F1
#
_entry.id   AF-W7AT58-F1
#
_cell.length_a   1.000
_cell.length_b   1.000
_cell.length_c   1.000
_cell.angle_alpha   90.00
_cell.angle_beta   90.00
_cell.angle_gamma   90.00
#
_symmetry.space_group_name_H-M   'P 1'
#
loop_
_entity.id
_entity.type
_entity.pdbx_description
1 polymer ?
#
loop_
_entity_poly.entity_id
_entity_poly.type
_entity_poly.pdbx_seq_one_letter_code
_entity_poly.pdbx_strand_id
1 'polypeptide(L)'
;MKDLFLVKQYVCYGYIQKYTLYSLMEKKLFLKDGNEIKRCDSNKIVEKLFSKDGIYSFPSFCEYIFECKSNADKMIKEQIVPFNFSYLNSEMTFDFLQFKNELAGFVKEGINEILEKII
;
A
#
# COMPACT_ATOMS: atom_id res chain seq x y z
N MET A 1 10.11 -3.29 -13.52
CA MET A 1 10.22 -4.75 -13.68
C MET A 1 11.66 -5.26 -13.67
N LYS A 2 12.61 -4.63 -14.39
CA LYS A 2 14.03 -5.03 -14.35
C LYS A 2 14.61 -4.99 -12.92
N ASP A 3 14.28 -3.96 -12.15
CA ASP A 3 14.77 -3.83 -10.77
C ASP A 3 14.11 -4.85 -9.83
N LEU A 4 12.80 -5.11 -10.01
CA LEU A 4 12.06 -6.14 -9.28
C LEU A 4 12.64 -7.55 -9.50
N PHE A 5 13.13 -7.85 -10.71
CA PHE A 5 13.76 -9.14 -11.00
C PHE A 5 15.03 -9.38 -10.16
N LEU A 6 15.82 -8.32 -9.90
CA LEU A 6 17.05 -8.41 -9.11
C LEU A 6 16.77 -8.73 -7.64
N VAL A 7 15.65 -8.24 -7.10
CA VAL A 7 15.28 -8.41 -5.69
C VAL A 7 14.23 -9.50 -5.47
N LYS A 8 13.80 -10.22 -6.51
CA LYS A 8 12.65 -11.13 -6.47
C LYS A 8 12.70 -12.18 -5.35
N GLN A 9 13.90 -12.62 -4.95
CA GLN A 9 14.09 -13.60 -3.88
C GLN A 9 13.84 -13.02 -2.48
N TYR A 10 13.79 -11.70 -2.35
CA TYR A 10 13.65 -10.97 -1.10
C TYR A 10 12.32 -10.24 -0.96
N VAL A 11 11.48 -10.24 -2.00
CA VAL A 11 10.20 -9.50 -2.01
C VAL A 11 9.05 -10.39 -2.46
N CYS A 12 7.90 -10.24 -1.79
CA CYS A 12 6.62 -10.77 -2.24
C CYS A 12 5.86 -9.63 -2.94
N TYR A 13 5.42 -9.83 -4.17
CA TYR A 13 4.68 -8.80 -4.90
C TYR A 13 3.58 -9.38 -5.79
N GLY A 14 2.55 -8.59 -6.06
CA GLY A 14 1.42 -9.00 -6.89
C GLY A 14 0.51 -7.82 -7.22
N TYR A 15 -0.63 -8.10 -7.84
CA TYR A 15 -1.63 -7.07 -8.12
C TYR A 15 -2.60 -6.95 -6.93
N ILE A 16 -2.67 -5.76 -6.36
CA ILE A 16 -3.60 -5.45 -5.27
C ILE A 16 -5.01 -5.26 -5.82
N GLN A 17 -6.01 -5.77 -5.13
CA GLN A 17 -7.42 -5.54 -5.40
C GLN A 17 -7.88 -4.23 -4.77
N LYS A 18 -8.90 -3.62 -5.36
CA LYS A 18 -9.44 -2.33 -4.91
C LYS A 18 -9.83 -2.34 -3.43
N TYR A 19 -10.55 -3.36 -2.99
CA TYR A 19 -10.97 -3.50 -1.60
C TYR A 19 -9.77 -3.55 -0.64
N THR A 20 -8.78 -4.40 -0.94
CA THR A 20 -7.56 -4.56 -0.13
C THR A 20 -6.75 -3.27 -0.06
N LEU A 21 -6.63 -2.53 -1.17
CA LEU A 21 -5.98 -1.22 -1.18
C LEU A 21 -6.71 -0.23 -0.26
N TYR A 22 -8.04 -0.15 -0.36
CA TYR A 22 -8.82 0.79 0.45
C TYR A 22 -8.66 0.48 1.94
N SER A 23 -8.74 -0.81 2.33
CA SER A 23 -8.52 -1.26 3.70
C SER A 23 -7.11 -0.91 4.20
N LEU A 24 -6.08 -1.14 3.37
CA LEU A 24 -4.70 -0.78 3.68
C LEU A 24 -4.55 0.72 3.94
N MET A 25 -5.09 1.54 3.04
CA MET A 25 -5.03 2.99 3.11
C MET A 25 -5.79 3.50 4.33
N GLU A 26 -6.97 2.95 4.63
CA GLU A 26 -7.78 3.41 5.76
C GLU A 26 -7.10 3.11 7.11
N LYS A 27 -6.52 1.93 7.24
CA LYS A 27 -5.95 1.47 8.51
C LYS A 27 -4.53 1.98 8.76
N LYS A 28 -3.72 2.12 7.71
CA LYS A 28 -2.26 2.26 7.84
C LYS A 28 -1.67 3.47 7.08
N LEU A 29 -2.47 4.32 6.43
CA LEU A 29 -1.94 5.46 5.68
C LEU A 29 -1.42 6.58 6.59
N PHE A 30 -0.13 6.87 6.42
CA PHE A 30 0.52 8.07 6.92
C PHE A 30 1.01 8.92 5.75
N LEU A 31 0.74 10.22 5.83
CA LEU A 31 1.08 11.21 4.82
C LEU A 31 2.15 12.16 5.37
N LYS A 32 3.04 12.61 4.49
CA LYS A 32 3.98 13.69 4.79
C LYS A 32 3.29 15.04 4.55
N ASP A 33 3.35 15.90 5.54
CA ASP A 33 2.86 17.28 5.48
C ASP A 33 4.03 18.21 5.81
N GLY A 34 4.84 18.51 4.79
CA GLY A 34 6.15 19.15 4.98
C GLY A 34 7.11 18.25 5.75
N ASN A 35 7.51 18.67 6.96
CA ASN A 35 8.42 17.91 7.83
C ASN A 35 7.68 16.99 8.83
N GLU A 36 6.35 17.04 8.85
CA GLU A 36 5.53 16.24 9.77
C GLU A 36 4.99 14.99 9.09
N ILE A 37 4.85 13.91 9.85
CA ILE A 37 4.15 12.69 9.44
C ILE A 37 2.82 12.65 10.17
N LYS A 38 1.72 12.56 9.41
CA LYS A 38 0.35 12.57 9.95
C LYS A 38 -0.42 11.35 9.49
N ARG A 39 -1.24 10.79 10.37
CA ARG A 39 -2.22 9.78 9.98
C ARG A 39 -3.28 10.44 9.08
N CYS A 40 -3.67 9.78 8.00
CA CYS A 40 -4.78 10.25 7.19
C CYS A 40 -6.11 9.88 7.87
N ASP A 41 -6.66 10.80 8.66
CA ASP A 41 -7.88 10.59 9.45
C ASP A 41 -9.10 11.37 8.93
N SER A 42 -8.91 12.23 7.93
CA SER A 42 -9.94 13.15 7.45
C SER A 42 -9.70 13.60 6.02
N ASN A 43 -10.76 14.02 5.32
CA ASN A 43 -10.64 14.59 3.97
C ASN A 43 -9.85 15.90 3.95
N LYS A 44 -9.73 16.61 5.08
CA LYS A 44 -9.02 17.90 5.15
C LYS A 44 -7.53 17.76 4.79
N ILE A 45 -6.85 16.72 5.26
CA ILE A 45 -5.44 16.50 4.93
C ILE A 45 -5.27 16.08 3.46
N VAL A 46 -6.22 15.29 2.94
CA VAL A 46 -6.22 14.87 1.53
C VAL A 46 -6.38 16.09 0.62
N GLU A 47 -7.39 16.92 0.87
CA GLU A 47 -7.63 18.15 0.09
C GLU A 47 -6.44 19.11 0.17
N LYS A 48 -5.87 19.30 1.37
CA LYS A 48 -4.69 20.14 1.57
C LYS A 48 -3.51 19.70 0.70
N LEU A 49 -3.25 18.39 0.63
CA LEU A 49 -2.07 17.85 -0.05
C LEU A 49 -2.28 17.63 -1.56
N PHE A 50 -3.51 17.32 -1.98
CA PHE A 50 -3.77 16.77 -3.32
C PHE A 50 -4.87 17.50 -4.12
N SER A 51 -5.42 18.61 -3.62
CA SER A 51 -6.44 19.40 -4.35
C SER A 51 -5.97 19.87 -5.72
N LYS A 52 -4.67 20.14 -5.90
CA LYS A 52 -4.08 20.50 -7.20
C LYS A 52 -4.22 19.42 -8.26
N ASP A 53 -4.32 18.17 -7.83
CA ASP A 53 -4.51 17.00 -8.69
C ASP A 53 -6.01 16.63 -8.84
N GLY A 54 -6.91 17.47 -8.31
CA GLY A 54 -8.36 17.25 -8.32
C GLY A 54 -8.86 16.24 -7.29
N ILE A 55 -8.06 15.97 -6.24
CA ILE A 55 -8.37 14.99 -5.21
C ILE A 55 -8.80 15.71 -3.93
N TYR A 56 -10.08 15.55 -3.56
CA TYR A 56 -10.71 16.30 -2.46
C TYR A 56 -11.18 15.41 -1.31
N SER A 57 -11.08 14.09 -1.46
CA SER A 57 -11.56 13.14 -0.46
C SER A 57 -10.73 11.87 -0.42
N PHE A 58 -10.72 11.19 0.71
CA PHE A 58 -10.03 9.92 0.87
C PHE A 58 -10.46 8.86 -0.16
N PRO A 59 -11.77 8.63 -0.44
CA PRO A 59 -12.17 7.70 -1.49
C PRO A 59 -11.63 8.08 -2.88
N SER A 60 -11.65 9.38 -3.22
CA SER A 60 -11.09 9.84 -4.50
C SER A 60 -9.58 9.63 -4.58
N PHE A 61 -8.86 9.76 -3.46
CA PHE A 61 -7.44 9.52 -3.38
C PHE A 61 -7.09 8.04 -3.59
N CYS A 62 -7.84 7.15 -2.93
CA CYS A 62 -7.67 5.71 -3.11
C CYS A 62 -7.95 5.28 -4.55
N GLU A 63 -9.00 5.82 -5.19
CA GLU A 63 -9.30 5.55 -6.60
C GLU A 63 -8.18 6.04 -7.52
N TYR A 64 -7.68 7.26 -7.26
CA TYR A 64 -6.62 7.86 -8.06
C TYR A 64 -5.35 7.00 -8.10
N ILE A 65 -4.98 6.44 -6.94
CA ILE A 65 -3.86 5.51 -6.80
C ILE A 65 -4.17 4.17 -7.45
N PHE A 66 -5.35 3.60 -7.20
CA PHE A 66 -5.75 2.29 -7.74
C PHE A 66 -5.76 2.27 -9.27
N GLU A 67 -6.28 3.33 -9.89
CA GLU A 67 -6.36 3.47 -11.34
C GLU A 67 -5.05 3.94 -11.98
N CYS A 68 -3.97 4.11 -11.19
CA CYS A 68 -2.67 4.59 -11.66
C CYS A 68 -2.79 5.88 -12.49
N LYS A 69 -3.59 6.85 -12.02
CA LYS A 69 -3.76 8.14 -12.70
C LYS A 69 -2.41 8.87 -12.85
N SER A 70 -2.38 9.89 -13.71
CA SER A 70 -1.18 10.68 -13.99
C SER A 70 -0.46 11.14 -12.71
N ASN A 71 0.85 10.93 -12.62
CA ASN A 71 1.69 11.28 -11.46
C ASN A 71 1.38 10.53 -10.14
N ALA A 72 0.50 9.52 -10.13
CA ALA A 72 0.23 8.74 -8.93
C ALA A 72 1.50 8.09 -8.35
N ASP A 73 2.42 7.64 -9.20
CA ASP A 73 3.73 7.10 -8.83
C ASP A 73 4.58 8.12 -8.06
N LYS A 74 4.65 9.35 -8.56
CA LYS A 74 5.36 10.45 -7.90
C LYS A 74 4.71 10.82 -6.57
N MET A 75 3.38 10.93 -6.57
CA MET A 75 2.58 11.24 -5.39
C MET A 75 2.81 10.21 -4.27
N ILE A 76 2.76 8.91 -4.58
CA ILE A 76 3.05 7.83 -3.64
C ILE A 76 4.47 7.97 -3.09
N LYS A 77 5.47 8.16 -3.96
CA LYS A 77 6.88 8.23 -3.57
C LYS A 77 7.18 9.42 -2.65
N GLU A 78 6.59 10.57 -2.94
CA GLU A 78 6.86 11.81 -2.21
C GLU A 78 6.04 11.90 -0.92
N GLN A 79 4.73 11.63 -1.00
CA GLN A 79 3.77 11.98 0.05
C GLN A 79 3.36 10.82 0.95
N ILE A 80 3.42 9.56 0.49
CA ILE A 80 3.04 8.40 1.31
C ILE A 80 4.26 7.88 2.06
N VAL A 81 4.11 7.67 3.36
CA VAL A 81 5.10 6.95 4.17
C VAL A 81 4.93 5.44 3.91
N PRO A 82 6.03 4.68 3.68
CA PRO A 82 5.94 3.24 3.50
C PRO A 82 5.19 2.56 4.65
N PHE A 83 4.28 1.66 4.31
CA PHE A 83 3.51 0.90 5.30
C PHE A 83 4.44 0.02 6.15
N ASN A 84 4.38 0.19 7.46
CA ASN A 84 5.21 -0.56 8.38
C ASN A 84 4.51 -1.84 8.84
N PHE A 85 5.07 -2.99 8.44
CA PHE A 85 4.65 -4.33 8.86
C PHE A 85 5.67 -5.03 9.77
N SER A 86 6.58 -4.28 10.41
CA SER A 86 7.64 -4.84 11.27
C SER A 86 7.13 -5.59 12.50
N TYR A 87 5.84 -5.44 12.85
CA TYR A 87 5.19 -6.18 13.93
C TYR A 87 4.91 -7.64 13.56
N LEU A 88 4.95 -8.00 12.27
CA LEU A 88 4.85 -9.40 11.83
C LEU A 88 6.13 -10.12 12.26
N ASN A 89 6.05 -10.87 13.36
CA ASN A 89 7.15 -11.70 13.83
C ASN A 89 7.00 -13.14 13.30
N SER A 90 8.10 -13.89 13.35
CA SER A 90 8.13 -15.28 12.90
C SER A 90 7.22 -16.22 13.70
N GLU A 91 6.65 -15.79 14.83
CA GLU A 91 5.73 -16.58 15.66
C GLU A 91 4.25 -16.41 15.24
N MET A 92 3.89 -15.29 14.61
CA MET A 92 2.60 -15.09 13.93
C MET A 92 2.49 -15.81 12.57
N THR A 93 3.42 -16.72 12.25
CA THR A 93 3.48 -17.52 11.01
C THR A 93 2.35 -18.52 10.83
N PHE A 94 1.47 -18.71 11.81
CA PHE A 94 0.47 -19.78 11.82
C PHE A 94 -0.47 -19.77 10.60
N ASP A 95 -0.64 -18.63 9.93
CA ASP A 95 -1.60 -18.49 8.83
C ASP A 95 -0.96 -18.35 7.44
N PHE A 96 0.39 -18.36 7.37
CA PHE A 96 1.13 -18.33 6.10
C PHE A 96 1.58 -19.71 5.62
N LEU A 97 1.62 -20.70 6.51
CA LEU A 97 1.93 -22.10 6.18
C LEU A 97 0.92 -22.72 5.19
N GLN A 98 -0.26 -22.12 5.03
CA GLN A 98 -1.27 -22.54 4.05
C GLN A 98 -0.92 -22.13 2.61
N PHE A 99 -0.05 -21.12 2.42
CA PHE A 99 0.44 -20.77 1.09
C PHE A 99 1.49 -21.82 0.70
N LYS A 100 1.06 -22.82 -0.09
CA LYS A 100 1.90 -23.93 -0.59
C LYS A 100 3.12 -23.48 -1.42
N ASN A 101 3.24 -22.19 -1.74
CA ASN A 101 4.26 -21.64 -2.62
C ASN A 101 5.25 -20.77 -1.83
N GLU A 102 6.50 -20.71 -2.30
CA GLU A 102 7.48 -19.74 -1.81
C GLU A 102 6.86 -18.33 -1.84
N LEU A 103 6.79 -17.65 -0.69
CA LEU A 103 6.30 -16.28 -0.54
C LEU A 103 7.26 -15.23 -1.16
N ALA A 104 8.16 -15.67 -2.04
CA ALA A 104 9.11 -14.82 -2.74
C ALA A 104 8.75 -14.75 -4.23
N GLY A 105 8.84 -13.55 -4.80
CA GLY A 105 8.52 -13.28 -6.19
C GLY A 105 7.06 -12.89 -6.42
N PHE A 106 6.59 -13.13 -7.64
CA PHE A 106 5.26 -12.72 -8.08
C PHE A 106 4.18 -13.70 -7.61
N VAL A 107 3.25 -13.21 -6.80
CA VAL A 107 2.11 -13.98 -6.27
C VAL A 107 0.82 -13.44 -6.89
N LYS A 108 0.33 -14.13 -7.92
CA LYS A 108 -0.79 -13.67 -8.75
C LYS A 108 -2.11 -13.53 -7.98
N GLU A 109 -2.45 -14.52 -7.15
CA GLU A 109 -3.76 -14.59 -6.47
C GLU A 109 -3.63 -14.42 -4.95
N GLY A 110 -2.54 -14.93 -4.35
CA GLY A 110 -2.34 -14.90 -2.90
C GLY A 110 -1.96 -13.55 -2.28
N ILE A 111 -1.56 -12.53 -3.05
CA ILE A 111 -1.11 -11.25 -2.46
C ILE A 111 -2.22 -10.56 -1.66
N ASN A 112 -3.47 -10.65 -2.11
CA ASN A 112 -4.60 -10.01 -1.44
C ASN A 112 -4.98 -10.75 -0.17
N GLU A 113 -4.96 -12.09 -0.19
CA GLU A 113 -5.18 -12.91 1.00
C GLU A 113 -4.09 -12.66 2.08
N ILE A 114 -2.83 -12.53 1.64
CA ILE A 114 -1.72 -12.15 2.53
C ILE A 114 -1.98 -10.78 3.15
N LEU A 115 -2.32 -9.79 2.31
CA LEU A 115 -2.59 -8.42 2.76
C LEU A 115 -3.77 -8.37 3.74
N GLU A 116 -4.87 -9.08 3.46
CA GLU A 116 -6.03 -9.15 4.35
C GLU A 116 -5.69 -9.72 5.73
N LYS A 117 -4.78 -10.70 5.81
CA LYS A 117 -4.31 -11.27 7.08
C LYS A 117 -3.41 -10.32 7.88
N ILE A 118 -2.66 -9.42 7.23
CA ILE A 118 -1.71 -8.53 7.92
C ILE A 118 -2.27 -7.14 8.24
N ILE A 119 -3.33 -6.70 7.56
CA ILE A 119 -3.92 -5.35 7.67
C ILE A 119 -4.85 -5.22 8.89
#